data_AF-A0A8T9CGD4-F1
#
_entry.id   AF-A0A8T9CGD4-F1
#
_cell.length_a   1.000
_cell.length_b   1.000
_cell.length_c   1.000
_cell.angle_alpha   90.00
_cell.angle_beta   90.00
_cell.angle_gamma   90.00
#
_symmetry.space_group_name_H-M   'P 1'
#
loop_
_entity.id
_entity.type
_entity.pdbx_description
1 polymer ?
#
loop_
_entity_poly.entity_id
_entity_poly.type
_entity_poly.pdbx_seq_one_letter_code
_entity_poly.pdbx_strand_id
1 'polypeptide(L)'
;MNNQRHIVVFSGGSAANNLVDVFGKVAEGKGSSLSYIIPISDNGGSSSELIRVFGGPGIGDVRSRLVRLIPADPTSPETTAIKAFFNHRLTTSPIEARIEWLDIVEARHLLWSNISSPKRELIRSFLNTINLEIVKRARPSSVFNFQSASVGNLFLTGARIFTGSFESAIYMLGAITGVPSNVSVIPAINSNFSHHISAGLQDGTFITGQNAISHPSAPSSAPVISSQNGDDVEVPESPATHLRKLSKELTEHDLVDDANLPGSLPMLRKQYIDFQKSHTEDLPSRIERICIGSLYTSILPCLILKGVGDAIASSRIKYKILILNGSLDRETRAAGIGGEFGAKDFIAAIANACHGSRGKEGEATEEEWKEYVSHVIHLQGEGTPRVEKQDLGRLGIET
;
A
#
# COMPACT_ATOMS: atom_id res chain seq x y z
N MET A 1 11.71 -5.11 -35.05
CA MET A 1 11.47 -4.73 -33.64
C MET A 1 11.49 -6.01 -32.83
N ASN A 2 12.34 -6.14 -31.81
CA ASN A 2 12.34 -7.35 -30.97
C ASN A 2 10.99 -7.46 -30.25
N ASN A 3 10.32 -8.59 -30.41
CA ASN A 3 9.04 -8.87 -29.75
C ASN A 3 9.32 -9.31 -28.30
N GLN A 4 9.90 -8.38 -27.53
CA GLN A 4 10.30 -8.60 -26.14
C GLN A 4 9.04 -8.89 -25.33
N ARG A 5 9.05 -10.00 -24.59
CA ARG A 5 7.90 -10.41 -23.77
C ARG A 5 7.96 -9.63 -22.46
N HIS A 6 6.81 -9.17 -21.99
CA HIS A 6 6.69 -8.46 -20.73
C HIS A 6 5.71 -9.19 -19.81
N ILE A 7 6.08 -9.34 -18.55
CA ILE A 7 5.21 -9.80 -17.47
C ILE A 7 4.94 -8.58 -16.60
N VAL A 8 3.67 -8.23 -16.44
CA VAL A 8 3.23 -7.14 -15.56
C VAL A 8 2.51 -7.76 -14.37
N VAL A 9 2.92 -7.38 -13.16
CA VAL A 9 2.34 -7.86 -11.90
C VAL A 9 1.74 -6.67 -11.16
N PHE A 10 0.42 -6.63 -11.07
CA PHE A 10 -0.29 -5.69 -10.18
C PHE A 10 -0.31 -6.30 -8.77
N SER A 11 0.27 -5.59 -7.79
CA SER A 11 0.34 -6.09 -6.40
C SER A 11 0.64 -4.98 -5.41
N GLY A 12 0.13 -5.10 -4.18
CA GLY A 12 0.67 -4.37 -3.03
C GLY A 12 1.72 -5.18 -2.26
N GLY A 13 1.79 -4.94 -0.96
CA GLY A 13 2.86 -5.40 -0.07
C GLY A 13 2.99 -6.92 0.10
N SER A 14 2.52 -7.43 1.23
CA SER A 14 2.99 -8.73 1.75
C SER A 14 2.57 -9.95 0.92
N ALA A 15 1.40 -9.94 0.27
CA ALA A 15 0.88 -11.12 -0.43
C ALA A 15 1.79 -11.60 -1.57
N ALA A 16 2.24 -10.67 -2.42
CA ALA A 16 3.07 -10.99 -3.57
C ALA A 16 4.58 -11.12 -3.24
N ASN A 17 5.00 -10.97 -1.97
CA ASN A 17 6.41 -11.07 -1.57
C ASN A 17 6.93 -12.51 -1.69
N ASN A 18 6.10 -13.51 -1.39
CA ASN A 18 6.45 -14.93 -1.47
C ASN A 18 6.51 -15.44 -2.93
N LEU A 19 5.96 -14.68 -3.88
CA LEU A 19 5.91 -15.03 -5.30
C LEU A 19 6.98 -14.31 -6.14
N VAL A 20 7.78 -13.39 -5.56
CA VAL A 20 8.83 -12.64 -6.29
C VAL A 20 9.79 -13.59 -7.00
N ASP A 21 10.28 -14.59 -6.27
CA ASP A 21 11.27 -15.55 -6.78
C ASP A 21 10.68 -16.47 -7.87
N VAL A 22 9.35 -16.69 -7.84
CA VAL A 22 8.61 -17.44 -8.87
C VAL A 22 8.45 -16.58 -10.13
N PHE A 23 8.00 -15.34 -10.00
CA PHE A 23 7.87 -14.40 -11.12
C PHE A 23 9.22 -14.14 -11.80
N GLY A 24 10.31 -14.02 -11.03
CA GLY A 24 11.67 -13.92 -11.55
C GLY A 24 12.05 -15.10 -12.44
N LYS A 25 11.90 -16.34 -11.93
CA LYS A 25 12.16 -17.58 -12.70
C LYS A 25 11.31 -17.70 -13.96
N VAL A 26 10.03 -17.31 -13.90
CA VAL A 26 9.13 -17.33 -15.07
C VAL A 26 9.52 -16.27 -16.11
N ALA A 27 9.97 -15.09 -15.67
CA ALA A 27 10.46 -14.05 -16.55
C ALA A 27 11.77 -14.48 -17.24
N GLU A 28 12.74 -14.95 -16.47
CA GLU A 28 14.03 -15.47 -16.93
C GLU A 28 13.84 -16.61 -17.96
N GLY A 29 13.11 -17.68 -17.59
CA GLY A 29 12.85 -18.83 -18.46
C GLY A 29 12.04 -18.51 -19.72
N LYS A 30 11.42 -17.33 -19.82
CA LYS A 30 10.71 -16.84 -21.03
C LYS A 30 11.44 -15.70 -21.74
N GLY A 31 12.65 -15.32 -21.30
CA GLY A 31 13.39 -14.16 -21.84
C GLY A 31 12.59 -12.85 -21.74
N SER A 32 11.80 -12.70 -20.67
CA SER A 32 10.85 -11.61 -20.49
C SER A 32 11.38 -10.54 -19.52
N SER A 33 10.99 -9.30 -19.73
CA SER A 33 11.11 -8.24 -18.72
C SER A 33 9.95 -8.35 -17.72
N LEU A 34 10.17 -7.90 -16.49
CA LEU A 34 9.22 -8.03 -15.38
C LEU A 34 8.94 -6.66 -14.76
N SER A 35 7.68 -6.26 -14.68
CA SER A 35 7.29 -4.95 -14.12
C SER A 35 6.26 -5.14 -13.02
N TYR A 36 6.56 -4.61 -11.83
CA TYR A 36 5.63 -4.58 -10.71
C TYR A 36 4.95 -3.21 -10.66
N ILE A 37 3.62 -3.17 -10.80
CA ILE A 37 2.83 -1.96 -10.58
C ILE A 37 2.32 -1.98 -9.14
N ILE A 38 2.78 -1.01 -8.35
CA ILE A 38 2.59 -0.96 -6.90
C ILE A 38 1.75 0.28 -6.52
N PRO A 39 0.71 0.15 -5.66
CA PRO A 39 -0.04 1.29 -5.15
C PRO A 39 0.83 2.26 -4.33
N ILE A 40 0.40 3.52 -4.24
CA ILE A 40 1.05 4.57 -3.43
C ILE A 40 0.14 5.13 -2.32
N SER A 41 -0.83 4.33 -1.90
CA SER A 41 -1.90 4.66 -0.96
C SER A 41 -1.61 4.39 0.51
N ASP A 42 -0.51 3.69 0.80
CA ASP A 42 -0.22 3.17 2.14
C ASP A 42 0.01 4.29 3.16
N ASN A 43 -1.01 4.53 3.99
CA ASN A 43 -0.97 5.43 5.13
C ASN A 43 -0.89 4.70 6.48
N GLY A 44 -0.46 3.43 6.51
CA GLY A 44 -0.28 2.65 7.74
C GLY A 44 1.17 2.64 8.26
N GLY A 45 1.35 2.22 9.50
CA GLY A 45 2.66 1.92 10.09
C GLY A 45 3.71 3.01 9.93
N SER A 46 4.93 2.60 9.58
CA SER A 46 6.07 3.49 9.30
C SER A 46 5.92 4.36 8.04
N SER A 47 4.84 4.23 7.27
CA SER A 47 4.51 5.15 6.18
C SER A 47 3.70 6.34 6.69
N SER A 48 2.79 6.11 7.66
CA SER A 48 1.91 7.14 8.25
C SER A 48 2.68 8.36 8.78
N GLU A 49 3.72 8.13 9.57
CA GLU A 49 4.52 9.19 10.21
C GLU A 49 5.33 10.01 9.20
N LEU A 50 5.78 9.39 8.10
CA LEU A 50 6.46 10.09 7.01
C LEU A 50 5.49 10.93 6.19
N ILE A 51 4.27 10.44 5.97
CA ILE A 51 3.21 11.20 5.29
C ILE A 51 2.78 12.38 6.17
N ARG A 52 2.65 12.19 7.49
CA ARG A 52 2.32 13.27 8.42
C ARG A 52 3.36 14.40 8.39
N VAL A 53 4.65 14.08 8.49
CA VAL A 53 5.71 15.09 8.62
C VAL A 53 6.21 15.63 7.27
N PHE A 54 6.16 14.85 6.19
CA PHE A 54 6.72 15.24 4.87
C PHE A 54 5.73 15.21 3.71
N GLY A 55 4.51 14.74 3.92
CA GLY A 55 3.55 14.45 2.86
C GLY A 55 4.05 13.39 1.88
N GLY A 56 3.30 13.25 0.80
CA GLY A 56 3.70 12.46 -0.35
C GLY A 56 3.23 11.00 -0.33
N PRO A 57 3.66 10.20 -1.32
CA PRO A 57 3.14 8.86 -1.55
C PRO A 57 3.37 7.90 -0.36
N GLY A 58 2.46 6.94 -0.21
CA GLY A 58 2.67 5.75 0.61
C GLY A 58 3.75 4.86 0.01
N ILE A 59 4.96 4.90 0.59
CA ILE A 59 6.15 4.25 0.04
C ILE A 59 6.39 2.81 0.52
N GLY A 60 5.62 2.33 1.50
CA GLY A 60 5.89 1.08 2.22
C GLY A 60 5.95 -0.16 1.31
N ASP A 61 5.01 -0.27 0.38
CA ASP A 61 4.92 -1.40 -0.55
C ASP A 61 6.00 -1.34 -1.64
N VAL A 62 6.29 -0.13 -2.15
CA VAL A 62 7.38 0.11 -3.11
C VAL A 62 8.73 -0.28 -2.51
N ARG A 63 9.02 0.17 -1.27
CA ARG A 63 10.19 -0.28 -0.49
C ARG A 63 10.20 -1.80 -0.35
N SER A 64 9.09 -2.40 0.10
CA SER A 64 9.00 -3.86 0.29
C SER A 64 9.38 -4.62 -1.00
N ARG A 65 8.88 -4.17 -2.16
CA ARG A 65 9.18 -4.78 -3.45
C ARG A 65 10.64 -4.63 -3.84
N LEU A 66 11.19 -3.41 -3.78
CA LEU A 66 12.59 -3.14 -4.12
C LEU A 66 13.55 -3.95 -3.25
N VAL A 67 13.32 -3.98 -1.94
CA VAL A 67 14.19 -4.70 -0.99
C VAL A 67 14.10 -6.22 -1.16
N ARG A 68 12.95 -6.76 -1.61
CA ARG A 68 12.83 -8.19 -1.94
C ARG A 68 13.59 -8.54 -3.23
N LEU A 69 13.59 -7.65 -4.22
CA LEU A 69 14.27 -7.78 -5.52
C LEU A 69 15.80 -7.62 -5.47
N ILE A 70 16.36 -7.19 -4.34
CA ILE A 70 17.82 -7.20 -4.11
C ILE A 70 18.33 -8.64 -4.33
N PRO A 71 19.29 -8.86 -5.26
CA PRO A 71 19.78 -10.20 -5.59
C PRO A 71 20.19 -11.00 -4.35
N ALA A 72 19.83 -12.28 -4.31
CA ALA A 72 20.36 -13.19 -3.31
C ALA A 72 21.69 -13.76 -3.82
N ASP A 73 22.80 -13.15 -3.44
CA ASP A 73 24.14 -13.66 -3.71
C ASP A 73 24.78 -14.16 -2.40
N PRO A 74 24.84 -15.50 -2.17
CA PRO A 74 25.48 -16.08 -0.99
C PRO A 74 26.98 -15.78 -0.88
N THR A 75 27.62 -15.37 -1.98
CA THR A 75 29.06 -15.05 -2.05
C THR A 75 29.37 -13.57 -1.78
N SER A 76 28.34 -12.72 -1.72
CA SER A 76 28.46 -11.28 -1.42
C SER A 76 27.90 -10.93 -0.03
N PRO A 77 28.77 -10.78 0.98
CA PRO A 77 28.39 -10.24 2.29
C PRO A 77 27.75 -8.84 2.19
N GLU A 78 28.17 -8.03 1.23
CA GLU A 78 27.62 -6.69 1.01
C GLU A 78 26.15 -6.73 0.61
N THR A 79 25.78 -7.59 -0.34
CA THR A 79 24.38 -7.65 -0.80
C THR A 79 23.45 -8.09 0.32
N THR A 80 23.92 -9.02 1.18
CA THR A 80 23.21 -9.44 2.39
C THR A 80 23.10 -8.30 3.41
N ALA A 81 24.19 -7.56 3.66
CA ALA A 81 24.19 -6.41 4.56
C ALA A 81 23.26 -5.28 4.09
N ILE A 82 23.28 -4.94 2.80
CA ILE A 82 22.38 -3.94 2.20
C ILE A 82 20.91 -4.39 2.31
N LYS A 83 20.63 -5.68 2.10
CA LYS A 83 19.27 -6.24 2.26
C LYS A 83 18.80 -6.21 3.71
N ALA A 84 19.69 -6.44 4.68
CA ALA A 84 19.40 -6.25 6.09
C ALA A 84 19.15 -4.76 6.42
N PHE A 85 20.03 -3.87 5.96
CA PHE A 85 19.96 -2.42 6.15
C PHE A 85 18.61 -1.83 5.74
N PHE A 86 18.13 -2.14 4.52
CA PHE A 86 16.87 -1.57 4.04
C PHE A 86 15.60 -2.28 4.55
N ASN A 87 15.70 -3.53 5.02
CA ASN A 87 14.62 -4.18 5.77
C ASN A 87 14.53 -3.69 7.22
N HIS A 88 15.60 -3.10 7.75
CA HIS A 88 15.69 -2.73 9.16
C HIS A 88 14.55 -1.81 9.59
N ARG A 89 14.03 -2.11 10.78
CA ARG A 89 13.07 -1.29 11.52
C ARG A 89 13.72 -0.91 12.83
N LEU A 90 13.65 0.38 13.15
CA LEU A 90 14.09 0.89 14.44
C LEU A 90 13.25 0.29 15.57
N THR A 91 13.81 0.35 16.77
CA THR A 91 13.26 -0.20 18.00
C THR A 91 11.83 0.32 18.29
N THR A 92 11.05 -0.43 19.06
CA THR A 92 9.68 -0.05 19.45
C THR A 92 9.62 1.02 20.54
N SER A 93 10.72 1.23 21.27
CA SER A 93 10.87 2.32 22.25
C SER A 93 11.21 3.63 21.54
N PRO A 94 10.42 4.72 21.70
CA PRO A 94 10.68 6.00 21.03
C PRO A 94 12.06 6.60 21.32
N ILE A 95 12.58 6.40 22.53
CA ILE A 95 13.87 6.96 22.96
C ILE A 95 15.01 6.16 22.32
N GLU A 96 14.95 4.83 22.39
CA GLU A 96 15.98 3.95 21.82
C GLU A 96 16.00 4.06 20.30
N ALA A 97 14.83 4.09 19.64
CA ALA A 97 14.72 4.30 18.19
C ALA A 97 15.35 5.62 17.72
N ARG A 98 15.25 6.70 18.53
CA ARG A 98 15.90 7.97 18.23
C ARG A 98 17.43 7.88 18.35
N ILE A 99 17.94 7.20 19.38
CA ILE A 99 19.39 6.99 19.57
C ILE A 99 19.94 6.13 18.43
N GLU A 100 19.27 5.03 18.13
CA GLU A 100 19.57 4.11 17.03
C GLU A 100 19.59 4.81 15.67
N TRP A 101 18.62 5.71 15.40
CA TRP A 101 18.61 6.53 14.19
C TRP A 101 19.84 7.45 14.10
N LEU A 102 20.20 8.13 15.18
CA LEU A 102 21.38 9.00 15.20
C LEU A 102 22.67 8.20 14.96
N ASP A 103 22.81 7.02 15.59
CA ASP A 103 23.93 6.10 15.35
C ASP A 103 24.00 5.63 13.88
N ILE A 104 22.86 5.44 13.22
CA ILE A 104 22.80 5.09 11.78
C ILE A 104 23.26 6.29 10.93
N VAL A 105 22.75 7.49 11.17
CA VAL A 105 23.11 8.72 10.44
C VAL A 105 24.61 9.05 10.59
N GLU A 106 25.14 8.93 11.81
CA GLU A 106 26.56 9.15 12.14
C GLU A 106 27.49 8.02 11.65
N ALA A 107 26.94 6.93 11.10
CA ALA A 107 27.66 5.71 10.70
C ALA A 107 28.39 4.97 11.82
N ARG A 108 27.89 5.09 13.06
CA ARG A 108 28.35 4.32 14.22
C ARG A 108 27.61 2.98 14.37
N HIS A 109 26.41 2.85 13.80
CA HIS A 109 25.59 1.64 13.95
C HIS A 109 26.12 0.42 13.17
N LEU A 110 25.97 -0.77 13.75
CA LEU A 110 26.49 -2.04 13.20
C LEU A 110 25.91 -2.44 11.83
N LEU A 111 24.74 -1.90 11.44
CA LEU A 111 24.14 -2.14 10.12
C LEU A 111 25.02 -1.73 8.93
N TRP A 112 26.01 -0.86 9.14
CA TRP A 112 26.98 -0.48 8.11
C TRP A 112 28.09 -1.50 7.88
N SER A 113 28.17 -2.56 8.71
CA SER A 113 29.14 -3.64 8.55
C SER A 113 28.97 -4.32 7.18
N ASN A 114 30.09 -4.62 6.53
CA ASN A 114 30.15 -5.23 5.18
C ASN A 114 29.55 -4.38 4.03
N ILE A 115 29.13 -3.14 4.26
CA ILE A 115 28.73 -2.21 3.18
C ILE A 115 29.96 -1.40 2.74
N SER A 116 30.29 -1.42 1.44
CA SER A 116 31.45 -0.68 0.91
C SER A 116 31.33 0.82 1.11
N SER A 117 32.47 1.50 1.30
CA SER A 117 32.51 2.95 1.56
C SER A 117 31.75 3.80 0.50
N PRO A 118 31.86 3.55 -0.82
CA PRO A 118 31.10 4.32 -1.82
C PRO A 118 29.58 4.17 -1.66
N LYS A 119 29.08 2.95 -1.45
CA LYS A 119 27.65 2.72 -1.21
C LYS A 119 27.21 3.32 0.13
N ARG A 120 28.03 3.19 1.18
CA ARG A 120 27.77 3.77 2.50
C ARG A 120 27.57 5.28 2.41
N GLU A 121 28.53 6.02 1.87
CA GLU A 121 28.42 7.49 1.82
C GLU A 121 27.29 7.96 0.90
N LEU A 122 27.03 7.25 -0.21
CA LEU A 122 25.87 7.52 -1.06
C LEU A 122 24.54 7.32 -0.31
N ILE A 123 24.36 6.19 0.39
CA ILE A 123 23.14 5.93 1.18
C ILE A 123 23.00 6.99 2.29
N ARG A 124 24.09 7.31 2.99
CA ARG A 124 24.11 8.33 4.04
C ARG A 124 23.73 9.72 3.54
N SER A 125 24.05 10.11 2.31
CA SER A 125 23.66 11.42 1.78
C SER A 125 22.14 11.66 1.84
N PHE A 126 21.34 10.62 1.55
CA PHE A 126 19.88 10.67 1.62
C PHE A 126 19.37 10.59 3.07
N LEU A 127 20.01 9.79 3.93
CA LEU A 127 19.67 9.71 5.35
C LEU A 127 19.98 11.03 6.09
N ASN A 128 21.09 11.69 5.76
CA ASN A 128 21.44 13.03 6.23
C ASN A 128 20.41 14.07 5.74
N THR A 129 19.96 13.96 4.49
CA THR A 129 18.93 14.84 3.91
C THR A 129 17.62 14.74 4.71
N ILE A 130 17.08 13.53 4.91
CA ILE A 130 15.86 13.39 5.72
C ILE A 130 16.08 13.78 7.19
N ASN A 131 17.25 13.49 7.78
CA ASN A 131 17.54 13.92 9.15
C ASN A 131 17.50 15.45 9.31
N LEU A 132 18.09 16.20 8.37
CA LEU A 132 18.01 17.65 8.32
C LEU A 132 16.56 18.14 8.19
N GLU A 133 15.77 17.49 7.32
CA GLU A 133 14.38 17.84 7.06
C GLU A 133 13.44 17.49 8.24
N ILE A 134 13.76 16.44 9.03
CA ILE A 134 13.14 16.14 10.32
C ILE A 134 13.40 17.29 11.30
N VAL A 135 14.66 17.71 11.47
CA VAL A 135 15.03 18.76 12.43
C VAL A 135 14.38 20.11 12.07
N LYS A 136 14.33 20.48 10.78
CA LYS A 136 13.65 21.71 10.32
C LYS A 136 12.15 21.74 10.61
N ARG A 137 11.49 20.57 10.64
CA ARG A 137 10.04 20.45 10.87
C ARG A 137 9.66 20.21 12.33
N ALA A 138 10.62 19.95 13.21
CA ALA A 138 10.36 19.85 14.63
C ALA A 138 9.72 21.13 15.19
N ARG A 139 8.69 20.96 16.01
CA ARG A 139 7.96 21.99 16.77
C ARG A 139 7.78 21.49 18.22
N PRO A 140 7.58 22.38 19.21
CA PRO A 140 7.25 21.95 20.57
C PRO A 140 6.00 21.06 20.67
N SER A 141 5.05 21.23 19.75
CA SER A 141 3.81 20.44 19.64
C SER A 141 3.88 19.23 18.71
N SER A 142 4.91 19.12 17.86
CA SER A 142 5.04 18.06 16.85
C SER A 142 6.50 17.73 16.57
N VAL A 143 6.90 16.52 16.88
CA VAL A 143 8.22 15.97 16.58
C VAL A 143 8.06 14.65 15.80
N PHE A 144 9.10 14.27 15.07
CA PHE A 144 9.11 12.99 14.36
C PHE A 144 9.27 11.82 15.35
N ASN A 145 8.38 10.83 15.27
CA ASN A 145 8.44 9.61 16.06
C ASN A 145 9.22 8.51 15.31
N PHE A 146 10.33 8.07 15.88
CA PHE A 146 11.19 7.04 15.29
C PHE A 146 10.72 5.60 15.57
N GLN A 147 9.76 5.39 16.47
CA GLN A 147 9.23 4.07 16.85
C GLN A 147 8.86 3.22 15.62
N SER A 148 9.45 2.03 15.52
CA SER A 148 9.18 1.06 14.43
C SER A 148 9.44 1.59 12.99
N ALA A 149 10.06 2.76 12.85
CA ALA A 149 10.30 3.39 11.56
C ALA A 149 11.27 2.54 10.72
N SER A 150 11.00 2.41 9.43
CA SER A 150 11.82 1.58 8.55
C SER A 150 12.92 2.41 7.91
N VAL A 151 14.17 1.93 8.00
CA VAL A 151 15.34 2.59 7.42
C VAL A 151 15.19 2.71 5.89
N GLY A 152 14.61 1.70 5.23
CA GLY A 152 14.27 1.77 3.80
C GLY A 152 13.18 2.79 3.45
N ASN A 153 12.21 3.04 4.35
CA ASN A 153 11.24 4.12 4.16
C ASN A 153 11.92 5.50 4.33
N LEU A 154 12.72 5.66 5.39
CA LEU A 154 13.48 6.88 5.67
C LEU A 154 14.42 7.22 4.49
N PHE A 155 15.10 6.22 3.93
CA PHE A 155 15.90 6.36 2.71
C PHE A 155 15.07 6.87 1.52
N LEU A 156 13.95 6.22 1.18
CA LEU A 156 13.16 6.59 0.00
C LEU A 156 12.57 8.01 0.14
N THR A 157 12.11 8.40 1.33
CA THR A 157 11.65 9.77 1.58
C THR A 157 12.80 10.78 1.48
N GLY A 158 13.98 10.47 2.04
CA GLY A 158 15.17 11.33 1.90
C GLY A 158 15.62 11.50 0.45
N ALA A 159 15.64 10.40 -0.31
CA ALA A 159 15.94 10.37 -1.74
C ALA A 159 14.91 11.15 -2.57
N ARG A 160 13.61 11.03 -2.26
CA ARG A 160 12.52 11.78 -2.90
C ARG A 160 12.68 13.28 -2.65
N ILE A 161 12.97 13.68 -1.41
CA ILE A 161 13.16 15.10 -1.06
C ILE A 161 14.43 15.66 -1.72
N PHE A 162 15.53 14.90 -1.72
CA PHE A 162 16.79 15.31 -2.35
C PHE A 162 16.65 15.56 -3.86
N THR A 163 15.93 14.68 -4.57
CA THR A 163 15.77 14.76 -6.04
C THR A 163 14.56 15.56 -6.49
N GLY A 164 13.60 15.83 -5.60
CA GLY A 164 12.28 16.30 -5.96
C GLY A 164 11.44 15.29 -6.76
N SER A 165 11.81 14.00 -6.79
CA SER A 165 11.17 12.98 -7.63
C SER A 165 11.13 11.60 -6.96
N PHE A 166 9.92 11.07 -6.76
CA PHE A 166 9.74 9.72 -6.22
C PHE A 166 10.23 8.63 -7.18
N GLU A 167 10.03 8.79 -8.49
CA GLU A 167 10.58 7.90 -9.52
C GLU A 167 12.11 7.84 -9.47
N SER A 168 12.77 8.99 -9.29
CA SER A 168 14.23 9.04 -9.13
C SER A 168 14.69 8.36 -7.84
N ALA A 169 13.93 8.48 -6.74
CA ALA A 169 14.21 7.76 -5.49
C ALA A 169 14.13 6.23 -5.65
N ILE A 170 13.14 5.73 -6.39
CA ILE A 170 12.98 4.32 -6.74
C ILE A 170 14.17 3.84 -7.58
N TYR A 171 14.52 4.60 -8.63
CA TYR A 171 15.67 4.29 -9.49
C TYR A 171 16.98 4.21 -8.70
N MET A 172 17.24 5.19 -7.83
CA MET A 172 18.44 5.20 -6.99
C MET A 172 18.51 4.01 -6.03
N LEU A 173 17.39 3.62 -5.39
CA LEU A 173 17.38 2.42 -4.54
C LEU A 173 17.67 1.15 -5.37
N GLY A 174 17.04 1.01 -6.54
CA GLY A 174 17.30 -0.11 -7.46
C GLY A 174 18.76 -0.19 -7.90
N ALA A 175 19.35 0.94 -8.31
CA ALA A 175 20.74 1.03 -8.76
C ALA A 175 21.76 0.74 -7.64
N ILE A 176 21.56 1.27 -6.43
CA ILE A 176 22.44 1.04 -5.27
C ILE A 176 22.44 -0.43 -4.85
N THR A 177 21.27 -1.06 -4.92
CA THR A 177 21.05 -2.44 -4.44
C THR A 177 21.29 -3.51 -5.51
N GLY A 178 21.48 -3.12 -6.77
CA GLY A 178 21.73 -4.05 -7.88
C GLY A 178 20.48 -4.80 -8.34
N VAL A 179 19.28 -4.20 -8.23
CA VAL A 179 18.06 -4.77 -8.83
C VAL A 179 18.29 -4.97 -10.34
N PRO A 180 18.01 -6.16 -10.91
CA PRO A 180 18.30 -6.45 -12.32
C PRO A 180 17.63 -5.46 -13.29
N SER A 181 18.34 -5.02 -14.32
CA SER A 181 17.87 -3.99 -15.26
C SER A 181 16.65 -4.39 -16.11
N ASN A 182 16.33 -5.69 -16.19
CA ASN A 182 15.12 -6.22 -16.81
C ASN A 182 13.91 -6.27 -15.86
N VAL A 183 14.06 -5.84 -14.61
CA VAL A 183 13.01 -5.76 -13.59
C VAL A 183 12.76 -4.31 -13.19
N SER A 184 11.51 -3.87 -13.25
CA SER A 184 11.09 -2.53 -12.79
C SER A 184 10.05 -2.59 -11.68
N VAL A 185 10.12 -1.63 -10.76
CA VAL A 185 9.08 -1.34 -9.76
C VAL A 185 8.53 0.03 -10.09
N ILE A 186 7.25 0.11 -10.41
CA ILE A 186 6.60 1.29 -10.94
C ILE A 186 5.48 1.69 -9.97
N PRO A 187 5.46 2.92 -9.43
CA PRO A 187 4.33 3.39 -8.64
C PRO A 187 3.13 3.60 -9.57
N ALA A 188 1.94 3.13 -9.16
CA ALA A 188 0.72 3.21 -9.96
C ALA A 188 0.37 4.65 -10.36
N ILE A 189 0.73 5.62 -9.52
CA ILE A 189 0.68 7.05 -9.79
C ILE A 189 2.08 7.62 -9.52
N ASN A 190 2.71 8.23 -10.52
CA ASN A 190 3.97 8.94 -10.33
C ASN A 190 3.69 10.33 -9.75
N SER A 191 3.78 10.48 -8.43
CA SER A 191 3.53 11.74 -7.74
C SER A 191 4.36 11.89 -6.48
N ASN A 192 4.68 13.15 -6.15
CA ASN A 192 5.28 13.53 -4.87
C ASN A 192 4.23 13.87 -3.80
N PHE A 193 2.93 13.78 -4.11
CA PHE A 193 1.82 14.13 -3.20
C PHE A 193 1.14 12.90 -2.59
N SER A 194 0.52 13.09 -1.43
CA SER A 194 -0.25 12.05 -0.74
C SER A 194 -1.47 11.68 -1.57
N HIS A 195 -1.68 10.39 -1.80
CA HIS A 195 -2.87 9.87 -2.47
C HIS A 195 -3.62 8.97 -1.50
N HIS A 196 -4.91 9.25 -1.33
CA HIS A 196 -5.75 8.55 -0.37
C HIS A 196 -6.86 7.79 -1.08
N ILE A 197 -7.46 6.88 -0.33
CA ILE A 197 -8.32 5.82 -0.84
C ILE A 197 -9.62 5.86 -0.07
N SER A 198 -10.72 5.49 -0.71
CA SER A 198 -12.04 5.51 -0.08
C SER A 198 -12.87 4.32 -0.58
N ALA A 199 -13.53 3.63 0.35
CA ALA A 199 -14.49 2.60 0.07
C ALA A 199 -15.89 3.15 0.37
N GLY A 200 -16.79 3.11 -0.61
CA GLY A 200 -18.23 3.24 -0.39
C GLY A 200 -18.82 1.86 -0.14
N LEU A 201 -19.59 1.71 0.93
CA LEU A 201 -20.22 0.45 1.31
C LEU A 201 -21.68 0.39 0.84
N GLN A 202 -22.25 -0.80 0.76
CA GLN A 202 -23.64 -1.04 0.30
C GLN A 202 -24.72 -0.39 1.19
N ASP A 203 -24.39 -0.03 2.43
CA ASP A 203 -25.27 0.77 3.32
C ASP A 203 -25.22 2.29 3.02
N GLY A 204 -24.44 2.71 2.02
CA GLY A 204 -24.24 4.11 1.63
C GLY A 204 -23.20 4.86 2.45
N THR A 205 -22.55 4.22 3.44
CA THR A 205 -21.48 4.84 4.23
C THR A 205 -20.13 4.80 3.51
N PHE A 206 -19.20 5.67 3.93
CA PHE A 206 -17.86 5.77 3.35
C PHE A 206 -16.77 5.65 4.42
N ILE A 207 -15.75 4.84 4.11
CA ILE A 207 -14.50 4.73 4.89
C ILE A 207 -13.38 5.35 4.04
N THR A 208 -12.55 6.21 4.62
CA THR A 208 -11.43 6.86 3.91
C THR A 208 -10.10 6.67 4.63
N GLY A 209 -9.06 6.36 3.86
CA GLY A 209 -7.72 5.98 4.32
C GLY A 209 -7.49 4.47 4.21
N GLN A 210 -6.30 4.08 3.72
CA GLN A 210 -5.99 2.67 3.48
C GLN A 210 -5.99 1.86 4.77
N ASN A 211 -5.33 2.40 5.79
CA ASN A 211 -5.29 1.76 7.10
C ASN A 211 -6.69 1.65 7.72
N ALA A 212 -7.62 2.58 7.47
CA ALA A 212 -8.98 2.52 7.98
C ALA A 212 -9.82 1.40 7.32
N ILE A 213 -9.56 1.07 6.05
CA ILE A 213 -10.28 0.00 5.33
C ILE A 213 -9.78 -1.38 5.76
N SER A 214 -8.46 -1.61 5.80
CA SER A 214 -7.90 -2.90 6.22
C SER A 214 -7.86 -3.11 7.74
N HIS A 215 -7.59 -2.06 8.52
CA HIS A 215 -7.22 -2.11 9.94
C HIS A 215 -7.86 -0.94 10.73
N PRO A 216 -9.20 -0.85 10.79
CA PRO A 216 -9.86 0.28 11.42
C PRO A 216 -9.51 0.40 12.91
N SER A 217 -9.07 1.60 13.27
CA SER A 217 -9.23 2.11 14.63
C SER A 217 -10.68 2.57 14.81
N ALA A 218 -11.27 2.33 15.98
CA ALA A 218 -12.70 2.56 16.25
C ALA A 218 -13.20 4.00 16.00
N PRO A 219 -14.52 4.15 15.79
CA PRO A 219 -15.20 3.89 14.53
C PRO A 219 -14.77 4.91 13.44
N SER A 220 -14.45 4.41 12.25
CA SER A 220 -13.86 5.19 11.15
C SER A 220 -14.88 5.78 10.16
N SER A 221 -16.15 5.88 10.54
CA SER A 221 -17.18 6.52 9.73
C SER A 221 -16.96 8.03 9.66
N ALA A 222 -16.93 8.58 8.44
CA ALA A 222 -16.89 10.03 8.27
C ALA A 222 -18.17 10.65 8.85
N PRO A 223 -18.10 11.77 9.60
CA PRO A 223 -19.29 12.42 10.11
C PRO A 223 -20.12 12.96 8.96
N VAL A 224 -21.40 12.56 8.91
CA VAL A 224 -22.38 13.18 8.03
C VAL A 224 -22.56 14.62 8.50
N ILE A 225 -22.24 15.60 7.64
CA ILE A 225 -22.47 17.02 7.94
C ILE A 225 -23.96 17.30 7.73
N SER A 226 -24.79 16.90 8.68
CA SER A 226 -26.19 17.31 8.77
C SER A 226 -26.30 18.64 9.51
N SER A 227 -26.44 19.73 8.77
CA SER A 227 -26.69 21.06 9.31
C SER A 227 -28.13 21.18 9.86
N GLN A 228 -28.30 21.20 11.18
CA GLN A 228 -29.45 21.84 11.84
C GLN A 228 -29.24 22.08 13.34
N ASN A 229 -30.09 22.93 13.91
CA ASN A 229 -29.85 23.65 15.17
C ASN A 229 -30.45 22.95 16.41
N GLY A 230 -29.90 23.30 17.59
CA GLY A 230 -30.73 23.58 18.77
C GLY A 230 -30.95 22.46 19.79
N ASP A 231 -30.51 22.79 21.01
CA ASP A 231 -31.06 22.42 22.33
C ASP A 231 -30.39 21.29 23.14
N ASP A 232 -29.96 21.68 24.35
CA ASP A 232 -29.30 20.85 25.35
C ASP A 232 -30.31 19.96 26.10
N VAL A 233 -30.08 18.64 26.12
CA VAL A 233 -30.74 17.71 27.05
C VAL A 233 -29.74 16.67 27.54
N GLU A 234 -29.49 16.64 28.86
CA GLU A 234 -28.65 15.63 29.52
C GLU A 234 -29.42 14.33 29.82
N VAL A 235 -29.01 13.22 29.19
CA VAL A 235 -29.34 11.84 29.62
C VAL A 235 -28.16 10.88 29.23
N PRO A 236 -28.09 9.63 29.72
CA PRO A 236 -26.94 9.16 30.52
C PRO A 236 -25.90 8.35 29.74
N GLU A 237 -24.91 7.83 30.47
CA GLU A 237 -23.70 7.13 30.00
C GLU A 237 -23.92 6.19 28.80
N SER A 238 -23.29 6.54 27.67
CA SER A 238 -23.50 5.97 26.34
C SER A 238 -22.26 6.28 25.46
N PRO A 239 -22.01 5.59 24.31
CA PRO A 239 -20.91 5.79 23.34
C PRO A 239 -20.41 7.23 23.02
N ALA A 240 -21.14 8.27 23.39
CA ALA A 240 -20.72 9.66 23.37
C ALA A 240 -19.32 9.90 23.99
N THR A 241 -18.91 9.19 25.04
CA THR A 241 -17.57 9.38 25.66
C THR A 241 -16.43 9.04 24.70
N HIS A 242 -16.60 8.01 23.86
CA HIS A 242 -15.60 7.65 22.85
C HIS A 242 -15.60 8.62 21.68
N LEU A 243 -16.79 9.04 21.22
CA LEU A 243 -16.92 10.07 20.16
C LEU A 243 -16.33 11.41 20.61
N ARG A 244 -16.49 11.79 21.89
CA ARG A 244 -15.94 13.02 22.49
C ARG A 244 -14.41 12.94 22.69
N LYS A 245 -13.86 11.74 22.92
CA LYS A 245 -12.42 11.52 22.96
C LYS A 245 -11.81 11.55 21.55
N LEU A 246 -12.46 10.92 20.57
CA LEU A 246 -12.06 10.95 19.18
C LEU A 246 -12.13 12.38 18.61
N SER A 247 -13.22 13.11 18.83
CA SER A 247 -13.32 14.51 18.38
C SER A 247 -12.25 15.39 19.03
N LYS A 248 -11.91 15.15 20.30
CA LYS A 248 -10.81 15.85 20.98
C LYS A 248 -9.44 15.51 20.36
N GLU A 249 -9.11 14.24 20.15
CA GLU A 249 -7.86 13.81 19.47
C GLU A 249 -7.73 14.45 18.07
N LEU A 250 -8.82 14.50 17.29
CA LEU A 250 -8.83 15.11 15.95
C LEU A 250 -8.66 16.64 16.02
N THR A 251 -9.31 17.31 16.98
CA THR A 251 -9.20 18.76 17.17
C THR A 251 -7.82 19.17 17.68
N GLU A 252 -7.20 18.35 18.53
CA GLU A 252 -5.80 18.54 18.97
C GLU A 252 -4.84 18.43 17.77
N HIS A 253 -5.13 17.56 16.78
CA HIS A 253 -4.40 17.48 15.50
C HIS A 253 -4.69 18.60 14.49
N ASP A 254 -5.80 19.36 14.63
CA ASP A 254 -6.05 20.56 13.81
C ASP A 254 -5.17 21.75 14.20
N LEU A 255 -4.59 21.73 15.41
CA LEU A 255 -3.64 22.74 15.90
C LEU A 255 -2.18 22.45 15.50
N VAL A 256 -1.93 21.35 14.77
CA VAL A 256 -0.59 20.92 14.40
C VAL A 256 -0.29 21.25 12.93
N ASP A 257 0.63 22.20 12.73
CA ASP A 257 1.16 22.64 11.42
C ASP A 257 2.15 21.60 10.84
N ASP A 258 1.63 20.41 10.56
CA ASP A 258 2.27 19.28 9.87
C ASP A 258 2.12 19.43 8.33
N ALA A 259 2.63 18.48 7.53
CA ALA A 259 2.59 18.54 6.06
C ALA A 259 1.18 18.29 5.43
N ASN A 260 0.11 18.57 6.17
CA ASN A 260 -1.27 18.41 5.76
C ASN A 260 -1.74 19.64 4.96
N LEU A 261 -2.34 19.42 3.79
CA LEU A 261 -2.98 20.50 3.05
C LEU A 261 -4.21 21.04 3.81
N PRO A 262 -4.55 22.34 3.70
CA PRO A 262 -5.80 22.88 4.23
C PRO A 262 -7.01 22.07 3.72
N GLY A 263 -7.89 21.64 4.63
CA GLY A 263 -9.04 20.78 4.31
C GLY A 263 -8.75 19.26 4.29
N SER A 264 -7.52 18.81 4.58
CA SER A 264 -7.22 17.36 4.71
C SER A 264 -8.08 16.72 5.80
N LEU A 265 -8.75 15.59 5.51
CA LEU A 265 -9.61 14.92 6.48
C LEU A 265 -8.84 14.54 7.76
N PRO A 266 -9.34 14.87 8.97
CA PRO A 266 -8.63 14.59 10.23
C PRO A 266 -8.21 13.12 10.44
N MET A 267 -9.01 12.15 9.96
CA MET A 267 -8.66 10.72 10.01
C MET A 267 -7.36 10.36 9.28
N LEU A 268 -7.00 11.12 8.23
CA LEU A 268 -5.79 10.87 7.44
C LEU A 268 -4.52 11.40 8.12
N ARG A 269 -4.66 12.21 9.18
CA ARG A 269 -3.56 12.85 9.91
C ARG A 269 -3.08 12.05 11.12
N LYS A 270 -3.84 11.03 11.54
CA LYS A 270 -3.54 10.19 12.71
C LYS A 270 -2.29 9.34 12.48
N GLN A 271 -1.45 9.24 13.51
CA GLN A 271 -0.31 8.33 13.52
C GLN A 271 -0.82 6.88 13.65
N TYR A 272 -0.56 6.04 12.65
CA TYR A 272 -0.92 4.62 12.64
C TYR A 272 0.30 3.73 12.91
N ILE A 273 1.11 4.12 13.90
CA ILE A 273 2.41 3.49 14.21
C ILE A 273 2.21 2.08 14.78
N ASP A 274 1.32 1.94 15.77
CA ASP A 274 0.95 0.65 16.33
C ASP A 274 -0.27 0.09 15.59
N PHE A 275 -0.06 -1.00 14.84
CA PHE A 275 -1.13 -1.75 14.19
C PHE A 275 -0.85 -3.26 14.26
N GLN A 276 -1.88 -4.04 14.57
CA GLN A 276 -1.81 -5.50 14.55
C GLN A 276 -2.67 -6.04 13.41
N LYS A 277 -2.13 -6.97 12.63
CA LYS A 277 -2.87 -7.67 11.55
C LYS A 277 -3.74 -8.83 12.06
N SER A 278 -3.59 -9.19 13.34
CA SER A 278 -4.35 -10.24 14.01
C SER A 278 -5.58 -9.65 14.70
N HIS A 279 -6.77 -10.15 14.36
CA HIS A 279 -8.08 -9.69 14.87
C HIS A 279 -8.49 -8.28 14.44
N THR A 280 -8.84 -8.15 13.15
CA THR A 280 -9.75 -7.10 12.68
C THR A 280 -11.18 -7.64 12.71
N GLU A 281 -12.14 -6.85 13.19
CA GLU A 281 -13.57 -7.14 12.98
C GLU A 281 -13.90 -7.17 11.47
N ASP A 282 -15.08 -7.62 11.07
CA ASP A 282 -15.52 -7.54 9.66
C ASP A 282 -16.10 -6.15 9.31
N LEU A 283 -16.25 -5.85 8.01
CA LEU A 283 -16.96 -4.64 7.57
C LEU A 283 -18.47 -4.76 7.85
N PRO A 284 -19.16 -3.65 8.21
CA PRO A 284 -20.58 -3.66 8.55
C PRO A 284 -21.50 -3.95 7.36
N SER A 285 -21.01 -3.71 6.14
CA SER A 285 -21.63 -4.11 4.89
C SER A 285 -20.54 -4.29 3.82
N ARG A 286 -20.88 -4.91 2.67
CA ARG A 286 -19.91 -5.12 1.58
C ARG A 286 -19.46 -3.80 0.99
N ILE A 287 -18.24 -3.77 0.45
CA ILE A 287 -17.76 -2.64 -0.32
C ILE A 287 -18.43 -2.66 -1.70
N GLU A 288 -19.20 -1.61 -2.01
CA GLU A 288 -19.88 -1.42 -3.29
C GLU A 288 -18.94 -0.78 -4.32
N ARG A 289 -18.23 0.30 -3.93
CA ARG A 289 -17.36 1.05 -4.82
C ARG A 289 -16.03 1.38 -4.16
N ILE A 290 -14.97 1.25 -4.96
CA ILE A 290 -13.59 1.40 -4.51
C ILE A 290 -12.85 2.47 -5.26
N CYS A 291 -12.38 3.43 -4.48
CA CYS A 291 -11.15 4.13 -4.78
C CYS A 291 -10.04 3.39 -4.02
N ILE A 292 -9.34 2.47 -4.72
CA ILE A 292 -7.95 1.99 -4.51
C ILE A 292 -7.73 0.77 -3.55
N GLY A 293 -7.96 -0.51 -4.01
CA GLY A 293 -7.33 -1.66 -3.30
C GLY A 293 -7.35 -3.22 -3.58
N SER A 294 -6.99 -4.10 -2.60
CA SER A 294 -6.35 -5.45 -2.45
C SER A 294 -6.99 -6.64 -3.14
N LEU A 295 -8.13 -7.10 -2.65
CA LEU A 295 -9.23 -6.70 -3.49
C LEU A 295 -9.69 -5.28 -3.14
N TYR A 296 -9.54 -4.80 -1.87
CA TYR A 296 -9.94 -3.43 -1.49
C TYR A 296 -8.98 -2.45 -0.71
N THR A 297 -7.70 -2.77 -0.34
CA THR A 297 -6.48 -1.83 -0.24
C THR A 297 -5.17 -1.87 -1.16
N SER A 298 -4.74 -2.96 -1.84
CA SER A 298 -3.64 -3.19 -2.83
C SER A 298 -3.81 -3.36 -4.40
N ILE A 299 -4.75 -4.11 -5.03
CA ILE A 299 -4.77 -4.45 -6.51
C ILE A 299 -5.56 -3.48 -7.43
N LEU A 300 -6.84 -3.26 -7.17
CA LEU A 300 -7.70 -2.22 -7.74
C LEU A 300 -7.15 -0.77 -7.69
N PRO A 301 -6.18 -0.34 -6.85
CA PRO A 301 -5.45 0.94 -6.94
C PRO A 301 -4.96 1.25 -8.33
N CYS A 302 -4.47 0.20 -8.97
CA CYS A 302 -3.84 0.26 -10.26
C CYS A 302 -4.92 0.16 -11.34
N LEU A 303 -5.97 -0.63 -11.10
CA LEU A 303 -6.98 -0.98 -12.11
C LEU A 303 -8.01 0.13 -12.34
N ILE A 304 -8.36 0.92 -11.32
CA ILE A 304 -9.31 2.04 -11.50
C ILE A 304 -8.70 3.26 -12.20
N LEU A 305 -7.37 3.31 -12.37
CA LEU A 305 -6.69 4.46 -12.97
C LEU A 305 -7.04 4.55 -14.45
N LYS A 306 -7.41 5.75 -14.89
CA LYS A 306 -7.92 6.02 -16.24
C LYS A 306 -7.06 5.36 -17.32
N GLY A 307 -7.70 4.52 -18.15
CA GLY A 307 -7.06 3.83 -19.27
C GLY A 307 -6.36 2.50 -18.92
N VAL A 308 -6.24 2.12 -17.64
CA VAL A 308 -5.66 0.81 -17.27
C VAL A 308 -6.58 -0.33 -17.70
N GLY A 309 -7.90 -0.17 -17.60
CA GLY A 309 -8.87 -1.12 -18.13
C GLY A 309 -8.77 -1.32 -19.64
N ASP A 310 -8.53 -0.26 -20.43
CA ASP A 310 -8.30 -0.40 -21.88
C ASP A 310 -6.97 -1.11 -22.18
N ALA A 311 -5.93 -0.84 -21.40
CA ALA A 311 -4.65 -1.54 -21.52
C ALA A 311 -4.78 -3.04 -21.21
N ILE A 312 -5.55 -3.41 -20.18
CA ILE A 312 -5.79 -4.81 -19.78
C ILE A 312 -6.74 -5.51 -20.77
N ALA A 313 -7.80 -4.83 -21.24
CA ALA A 313 -8.74 -5.37 -22.22
C ALA A 313 -8.05 -5.74 -23.55
N SER A 314 -6.94 -5.06 -23.89
CA SER A 314 -6.18 -5.25 -25.13
C SER A 314 -5.99 -6.72 -25.54
N SER A 315 -6.35 -7.04 -26.78
CA SER A 315 -6.14 -8.35 -27.41
C SER A 315 -4.66 -8.73 -27.59
N ARG A 316 -3.74 -7.78 -27.37
CA ARG A 316 -2.28 -8.04 -27.32
C ARG A 316 -1.89 -8.84 -26.07
N ILE A 317 -2.68 -8.78 -24.99
CA ILE A 317 -2.43 -9.51 -23.75
C ILE A 317 -3.16 -10.86 -23.82
N LYS A 318 -2.41 -11.92 -24.16
CA LYS A 318 -2.97 -13.27 -24.27
C LYS A 318 -3.37 -13.88 -22.91
N TYR A 319 -2.65 -13.56 -21.85
CA TYR A 319 -2.85 -14.15 -20.52
C TYR A 319 -3.05 -13.05 -19.48
N LYS A 320 -4.22 -13.09 -18.84
CA LYS A 320 -4.69 -12.16 -17.80
C LYS A 320 -5.04 -13.05 -16.60
N ILE A 321 -4.11 -13.17 -15.66
CA ILE A 321 -4.13 -14.22 -14.62
C ILE A 321 -4.42 -13.58 -13.27
N LEU A 322 -5.54 -13.96 -12.67
CA LEU A 322 -5.87 -13.66 -11.28
C LEU A 322 -5.30 -14.76 -10.39
N ILE A 323 -4.57 -14.39 -9.33
CA ILE A 323 -4.18 -15.30 -8.25
C ILE A 323 -5.04 -14.94 -7.06
N LEU A 324 -5.93 -15.86 -6.63
CA LEU A 324 -6.82 -15.62 -5.49
C LEU A 324 -6.06 -15.64 -4.16
N ASN A 325 -6.61 -14.92 -3.18
CA ASN A 325 -6.06 -14.89 -1.82
C ASN A 325 -6.05 -16.30 -1.20
N GLY A 326 -4.99 -16.61 -0.44
CA GLY A 326 -4.89 -17.88 0.30
C GLY A 326 -5.86 -18.01 1.47
N SER A 327 -6.49 -16.91 1.88
CA SER A 327 -7.64 -16.87 2.77
C SER A 327 -8.44 -15.59 2.52
N LEU A 328 -9.74 -15.59 2.79
CA LEU A 328 -10.54 -14.36 2.85
C LEU A 328 -10.07 -13.47 4.00
N ASP A 329 -10.38 -12.17 3.94
CA ASP A 329 -10.02 -11.12 4.92
C ASP A 329 -11.22 -10.18 5.20
N ARG A 330 -11.08 -9.21 6.12
CA ARG A 330 -12.16 -8.23 6.45
C ARG A 330 -12.79 -7.60 5.20
N GLU A 331 -11.98 -7.31 4.20
CA GLU A 331 -12.37 -6.66 2.94
C GLU A 331 -13.28 -7.58 2.10
N THR A 332 -13.15 -8.90 2.24
CA THR A 332 -13.84 -9.93 1.45
C THR A 332 -14.80 -10.83 2.26
N ARG A 333 -14.85 -10.68 3.60
CA ARG A 333 -15.74 -11.42 4.52
C ARG A 333 -16.97 -10.67 5.03
N ALA A 334 -17.12 -9.37 4.69
CA ALA A 334 -18.09 -8.43 5.26
C ALA A 334 -19.38 -9.06 5.84
N ALA A 335 -19.64 -8.80 7.12
CA ALA A 335 -20.66 -9.49 7.90
C ALA A 335 -22.08 -9.11 7.43
N GLY A 336 -22.80 -10.05 6.79
CA GLY A 336 -24.14 -9.78 6.30
C GLY A 336 -24.73 -10.86 5.41
N ILE A 337 -25.88 -10.54 4.81
CA ILE A 337 -26.82 -11.45 4.13
C ILE A 337 -26.24 -12.10 2.84
N GLY A 338 -25.05 -11.68 2.39
CA GLY A 338 -24.48 -12.08 1.11
C GLY A 338 -23.54 -13.30 1.07
N GLY A 339 -23.18 -13.90 2.21
CA GLY A 339 -22.22 -15.02 2.28
C GLY A 339 -20.74 -14.63 2.11
N GLU A 340 -19.86 -15.62 1.97
CA GLU A 340 -18.41 -15.41 1.73
C GLU A 340 -18.11 -15.05 0.26
N PHE A 341 -17.09 -14.23 -0.01
CA PHE A 341 -16.64 -13.93 -1.39
C PHE A 341 -16.17 -15.20 -2.12
N GLY A 342 -16.79 -15.48 -3.26
CA GLY A 342 -16.33 -16.46 -4.23
C GLY A 342 -15.43 -15.85 -5.30
N ALA A 343 -14.87 -16.69 -6.17
CA ALA A 343 -14.03 -16.29 -7.28
C ALA A 343 -14.78 -15.36 -8.25
N LYS A 344 -16.10 -15.57 -8.44
CA LYS A 344 -16.94 -14.64 -9.21
C LYS A 344 -16.92 -13.22 -8.65
N ASP A 345 -16.98 -13.04 -7.33
CA ASP A 345 -16.99 -11.70 -6.70
C ASP A 345 -15.64 -10.98 -6.87
N PHE A 346 -14.52 -11.71 -6.75
CA PHE A 346 -13.20 -11.18 -7.06
C PHE A 346 -13.07 -10.73 -8.52
N ILE A 347 -13.60 -11.52 -9.46
CA ILE A 347 -13.57 -11.19 -10.90
C ILE A 347 -14.49 -10.01 -11.20
N ALA A 348 -15.70 -9.97 -10.64
CA ALA A 348 -16.65 -8.87 -10.78
C ALA A 348 -16.04 -7.55 -10.30
N ALA A 349 -15.39 -7.54 -9.13
CA ALA A 349 -14.73 -6.35 -8.60
C ALA A 349 -13.59 -5.86 -9.51
N ILE A 350 -12.79 -6.77 -10.07
CA ILE A 350 -11.73 -6.45 -11.04
C ILE A 350 -12.32 -5.93 -12.36
N ALA A 351 -13.37 -6.56 -12.86
CA ALA A 351 -14.04 -6.17 -14.09
C ALA A 351 -14.70 -4.80 -13.95
N ASN A 352 -15.40 -4.54 -12.84
CA ASN A 352 -16.03 -3.25 -12.54
C ASN A 352 -14.99 -2.13 -12.40
N ALA A 353 -13.87 -2.38 -11.71
CA ALA A 353 -12.77 -1.41 -11.61
C ALA A 353 -12.17 -1.09 -12.99
N CYS A 354 -11.89 -2.11 -13.80
CA CYS A 354 -11.38 -1.91 -15.15
C CYS A 354 -12.41 -1.20 -16.05
N HIS A 355 -13.68 -1.58 -16.00
CA HIS A 355 -14.78 -0.99 -16.78
C HIS A 355 -14.96 0.49 -16.44
N GLY A 356 -15.01 0.85 -15.15
CA GLY A 356 -15.05 2.24 -14.71
C GLY A 356 -13.82 3.06 -15.12
N SER A 357 -12.61 2.46 -15.13
CA SER A 357 -11.39 3.14 -15.60
C SER A 357 -11.39 3.51 -17.09
N ARG A 358 -12.27 2.89 -17.88
CA ARG A 358 -12.52 3.19 -19.31
C ARG A 358 -13.51 4.36 -19.49
N GLY A 359 -14.04 4.91 -18.39
CA GLY A 359 -15.04 5.97 -18.40
C GLY A 359 -16.45 5.49 -18.79
N LYS A 360 -16.72 4.19 -18.69
CA LYS A 360 -18.07 3.62 -18.86
C LYS A 360 -18.86 3.76 -17.55
N GLU A 361 -20.17 3.96 -17.67
CA GLU A 361 -21.10 3.98 -16.54
C GLU A 361 -21.72 2.60 -16.28
N GLY A 362 -22.02 2.30 -15.02
CA GLY A 362 -22.58 1.01 -14.59
C GLY A 362 -21.53 -0.02 -14.20
N GLU A 363 -21.94 -1.29 -14.19
CA GLU A 363 -21.10 -2.45 -13.88
C GLU A 363 -20.78 -3.25 -15.16
N ALA A 364 -19.68 -3.99 -15.12
CA ALA A 364 -19.27 -4.88 -16.19
C ALA A 364 -20.14 -6.14 -16.24
N THR A 365 -20.71 -6.45 -17.41
CA THR A 365 -21.52 -7.67 -17.58
C THR A 365 -20.63 -8.92 -17.50
N GLU A 366 -21.19 -10.08 -17.15
CA GLU A 366 -20.40 -11.31 -16.98
C GLU A 366 -19.64 -11.71 -18.27
N GLU A 367 -20.16 -11.34 -19.45
CA GLU A 367 -19.51 -11.56 -20.75
C GLU A 367 -18.27 -10.68 -20.96
N GLU A 368 -18.20 -9.50 -20.32
CA GLU A 368 -17.03 -8.62 -20.35
C GLU A 368 -15.93 -9.09 -19.38
N TRP A 369 -16.23 -9.93 -18.38
CA TRP A 369 -15.24 -10.32 -17.35
C TRP A 369 -13.98 -10.96 -17.95
N LYS A 370 -14.14 -11.74 -19.03
CA LYS A 370 -13.03 -12.35 -19.79
C LYS A 370 -12.12 -11.34 -20.50
N GLU A 371 -12.57 -10.09 -20.70
CA GLU A 371 -11.70 -9.01 -21.18
C GLU A 371 -10.63 -8.67 -20.13
N TYR A 372 -10.89 -8.93 -18.85
CA TYR A 372 -10.01 -8.53 -17.74
C TYR A 372 -9.36 -9.71 -17.00
N VAL A 373 -10.05 -10.84 -16.87
CA VAL A 373 -9.53 -12.07 -16.23
C VAL A 373 -9.79 -13.26 -17.15
N SER A 374 -8.72 -13.91 -17.60
CA SER A 374 -8.78 -15.08 -18.48
C SER A 374 -8.50 -16.40 -17.76
N HIS A 375 -7.72 -16.36 -16.67
CA HIS A 375 -7.32 -17.54 -15.90
C HIS A 375 -7.35 -17.19 -14.41
N VAL A 376 -7.75 -18.13 -13.57
CA VAL A 376 -7.77 -18.02 -12.11
C VAL A 376 -6.88 -19.11 -11.52
N ILE A 377 -5.86 -18.72 -10.78
CA ILE A 377 -5.05 -19.62 -9.94
C ILE A 377 -5.59 -19.51 -8.52
N HIS A 378 -5.93 -20.65 -7.93
CA HIS A 378 -6.51 -20.72 -6.59
C HIS A 378 -5.86 -21.82 -5.75
N LEU A 379 -5.92 -21.66 -4.43
CA LEU A 379 -5.61 -22.73 -3.49
C LEU A 379 -6.89 -23.51 -3.14
N GLN A 380 -6.72 -24.66 -2.50
CA GLN A 380 -7.81 -25.47 -1.94
C GLN A 380 -7.52 -25.67 -0.45
N GLY A 381 -8.45 -25.26 0.41
CA GLY A 381 -8.30 -25.39 1.86
C GLY A 381 -9.44 -24.72 2.62
N GLU A 382 -9.39 -24.81 3.94
CA GLU A 382 -10.32 -24.08 4.81
C GLU A 382 -10.06 -22.57 4.73
N GLY A 383 -11.11 -21.75 4.60
CA GLY A 383 -11.02 -20.29 4.51
C GLY A 383 -10.50 -19.72 3.17
N THR A 384 -10.17 -20.56 2.18
CA THR A 384 -9.88 -20.09 0.80
C THR A 384 -11.18 -19.68 0.09
N PRO A 385 -11.17 -18.65 -0.79
CA PRO A 385 -12.35 -18.28 -1.58
C PRO A 385 -12.93 -19.46 -2.35
N ARG A 386 -14.27 -19.57 -2.39
CA ARG A 386 -14.98 -20.58 -3.19
C ARG A 386 -14.71 -20.36 -4.68
N VAL A 387 -14.64 -21.43 -5.49
CA VAL A 387 -14.39 -21.33 -6.93
C VAL A 387 -15.43 -22.11 -7.73
N GLU A 388 -16.31 -21.38 -8.42
CA GLU A 388 -17.40 -21.90 -9.26
C GLU A 388 -16.89 -22.37 -10.64
N LYS A 389 -16.03 -23.39 -10.68
CA LYS A 389 -15.31 -23.82 -11.89
C LYS A 389 -16.17 -24.01 -13.14
N GLN A 390 -17.38 -24.57 -12.99
CA GLN A 390 -18.29 -24.78 -14.13
C GLN A 390 -18.83 -23.45 -14.70
N ASP A 391 -19.13 -22.48 -13.84
CA ASP A 391 -19.67 -21.19 -14.26
C ASP A 391 -18.57 -20.29 -14.82
N LEU A 392 -17.38 -20.29 -14.21
CA LEU A 392 -16.20 -19.62 -14.76
C LEU A 392 -15.82 -20.20 -16.14
N GLY A 393 -15.89 -21.52 -16.31
CA GLY A 393 -15.71 -22.17 -17.61
C GLY A 393 -16.74 -21.74 -18.66
N ARG A 394 -18.01 -21.52 -18.29
CA ARG A 394 -19.04 -20.97 -19.20
C ARG A 394 -18.74 -19.53 -19.63
N LEU A 395 -18.15 -18.72 -18.75
CA LEU A 395 -17.68 -17.36 -19.06
C LEU A 395 -16.38 -17.33 -19.87
N GLY A 396 -15.75 -18.48 -20.11
CA GLY A 396 -14.48 -18.59 -20.84
C GLY A 396 -13.25 -18.27 -19.98
N ILE A 397 -13.35 -18.48 -18.66
CA ILE A 397 -12.29 -18.24 -17.68
C ILE A 397 -11.77 -19.60 -17.18
N GLU A 398 -10.47 -19.87 -17.37
CA GLU A 398 -9.84 -21.14 -16.99
C GLU A 398 -9.47 -21.19 -15.48
N THR A 399 -9.59 -22.35 -14.81
CA THR A 399 -9.47 -22.50 -13.33
C THR A 399 -8.79 -23.78 -12.86
#